data_AF-A0A2R6PGH8-F1
#
_entry.id   AF-A0A2R6PGH8-F1
#
_cell.length_a   1.000
_cell.length_b   1.000
_cell.length_c   1.000
_cell.angle_alpha   90.00
_cell.angle_beta   90.00
_cell.angle_gamma   90.00
#
_symmetry.space_group_name_H-M   'P 1'
#
loop_
_entity.id
_entity.type
_entity.pdbx_description
1 polymer ?
#
loop_
_entity_poly.entity_id
_entity_poly.type
_entity_poly.pdbx_seq_one_letter_code
_entity_poly.pdbx_strand_id
1 'polypeptide(L)'
;MSSDFPSCLRLRLLKFLIQSTHQLQVSPIVKYSALSLFADRFCSSLYKFIQSNDTENWLLHPVTESNLQLFALVSIWISSKIHDSHPLSVKSLKSLGDGMIKEQHFMIRDFLEAEVALMQVLDFEVGTSNIAFKFLEDLLIQFKGVARVGKLVNFEACMDIMDLLYEKEETSTLYNSPRYLAASILVASYVITVPKQRWEFPVLPWGNTFVLKHP
;
A
#
# COMPACT_ATOMS: atom_id res chain seq x y z
N MET A 1 -24.82 -4.50 1.99
CA MET A 1 -24.59 -3.35 1.10
C MET A 1 -23.12 -3.04 1.21
N SER A 2 -22.38 -3.16 0.11
CA SER A 2 -20.92 -2.99 0.09
C SER A 2 -20.56 -1.60 0.59
N SER A 3 -19.69 -1.56 1.61
CA SER A 3 -19.17 -0.37 2.28
C SER A 3 -18.09 0.33 1.45
N ASP A 4 -18.13 0.20 0.13
CA ASP A 4 -17.01 0.54 -0.74
C ASP A 4 -17.32 1.80 -1.56
N PHE A 5 -16.30 2.64 -1.73
CA PHE A 5 -16.37 3.77 -2.64
C PHE A 5 -16.75 3.30 -4.05
N PRO A 6 -17.44 4.13 -4.86
CA PRO A 6 -17.65 3.82 -6.27
C PRO A 6 -16.32 3.42 -6.91
N SER A 7 -16.28 2.31 -7.64
CA SER A 7 -15.04 1.74 -8.21
C SER A 7 -14.21 2.75 -9.00
N CYS A 8 -14.89 3.67 -9.70
CA CYS A 8 -14.27 4.79 -10.43
C CYS A 8 -13.53 5.79 -9.50
N LEU A 9 -14.09 6.12 -8.34
CA LEU A 9 -13.46 6.99 -7.35
C LEU A 9 -12.26 6.31 -6.69
N ARG A 10 -12.40 5.04 -6.30
CA ARG A 10 -11.28 4.24 -5.76
C ARG A 10 -10.09 4.26 -6.72
N LEU A 11 -10.32 3.95 -8.00
CA LEU A 11 -9.27 3.95 -9.01
C LEU A 11 -8.56 5.31 -9.13
N ARG A 12 -9.30 6.42 -9.12
CA ARG A 12 -8.70 7.77 -9.16
C ARG A 12 -7.83 8.05 -7.94
N LEU A 13 -8.29 7.67 -6.75
CA LEU A 13 -7.54 7.87 -5.50
C LEU A 13 -6.27 7.00 -5.44
N LEU A 14 -6.33 5.76 -5.92
CA LEU A 14 -5.14 4.89 -5.98
C LEU A 14 -4.13 5.39 -7.00
N LYS A 15 -4.57 5.82 -8.18
CA LYS A 15 -3.69 6.46 -9.17
C LYS A 15 -3.06 7.73 -8.63
N PHE A 16 -3.84 8.56 -7.93
CA PHE A 16 -3.33 9.74 -7.24
C PHE A 16 -2.22 9.34 -6.25
N LEU A 17 -2.48 8.37 -5.36
CA LEU A 17 -1.51 7.92 -4.35
C LEU A 17 -0.24 7.37 -5.01
N ILE A 18 -0.36 6.49 -6.00
CA ILE A 18 0.77 5.92 -6.76
C ILE A 18 1.59 7.05 -7.41
N GLN A 19 0.93 7.98 -8.09
CA GLN A 19 1.60 9.13 -8.70
C GLN A 19 2.29 10.03 -7.66
N SER A 20 1.65 10.28 -6.51
CA SER A 20 2.24 11.04 -5.42
C SER A 20 3.49 10.36 -4.85
N THR A 21 3.48 9.03 -4.67
CA THR A 21 4.67 8.29 -4.21
C THR A 21 5.84 8.40 -5.18
N HIS A 22 5.56 8.38 -6.49
CA HIS A 22 6.57 8.60 -7.51
C HIS A 22 7.13 10.03 -7.49
N GLN A 23 6.28 11.06 -7.39
CA GLN A 23 6.73 12.45 -7.32
C GLN A 23 7.51 12.77 -6.04
N LEU A 24 7.19 12.10 -4.94
CA LEU A 24 7.93 12.19 -3.67
C LEU A 24 9.18 11.32 -3.63
N GLN A 25 9.40 10.47 -4.64
CA GLN A 25 10.54 9.53 -4.73
C GLN A 25 10.70 8.65 -3.48
N VAL A 26 9.58 8.19 -2.91
CA VAL A 26 9.63 7.33 -1.72
C VAL A 26 10.07 5.91 -2.05
N SER A 27 10.60 5.21 -1.04
CA SER A 27 10.97 3.81 -1.18
C SER A 27 9.74 2.92 -1.43
N PRO A 28 9.90 1.75 -2.08
CA PRO A 28 8.79 0.83 -2.32
C PRO A 28 8.07 0.41 -1.03
N ILE A 29 8.78 0.20 0.07
CA ILE A 29 8.18 -0.14 1.36
C ILE A 29 7.24 0.97 1.85
N VAL A 30 7.62 2.25 1.71
CA VAL A 30 6.75 3.38 2.06
C VAL A 30 5.52 3.43 1.15
N LYS A 31 5.69 3.24 -0.16
CA LYS A 31 4.59 3.23 -1.14
C LYS A 31 3.55 2.17 -0.79
N TYR A 32 3.97 0.91 -0.60
CA TYR A 32 3.02 -0.19 -0.39
C TYR A 32 2.45 -0.21 1.04
N SER A 33 3.18 0.29 2.03
CA SER A 33 2.62 0.58 3.35
C SER A 33 1.53 1.65 3.26
N ALA A 34 1.75 2.73 2.50
CA ALA A 34 0.77 3.80 2.32
C ALA A 34 -0.47 3.33 1.58
N LEU A 35 -0.30 2.53 0.51
CA LEU A 35 -1.40 1.91 -0.21
C LEU A 35 -2.25 1.02 0.72
N SER A 36 -1.62 0.17 1.52
CA SER A 36 -2.37 -0.69 2.44
C SER A 36 -3.06 0.11 3.55
N LEU A 37 -2.36 1.08 4.14
CA LEU A 37 -2.90 1.96 5.18
C LEU A 37 -4.13 2.72 4.68
N PHE A 38 -4.07 3.26 3.46
CA PHE A 38 -5.14 4.03 2.86
C PHE A 38 -6.27 3.14 2.32
N ALA A 39 -5.95 2.27 1.36
CA ALA A 39 -6.92 1.60 0.51
C ALA A 39 -7.60 0.41 1.18
N ASP A 40 -6.86 -0.35 2.00
CA ASP A 40 -7.34 -1.59 2.60
C ASP A 40 -7.92 -1.32 3.98
N ARG A 41 -7.34 -0.36 4.72
CA ARG A 41 -7.64 -0.12 6.12
C ARG A 41 -8.46 1.14 6.33
N PHE A 42 -7.92 2.31 5.97
CA PHE A 42 -8.60 3.59 6.24
C PHE A 42 -9.92 3.68 5.50
N CYS A 43 -9.95 3.42 4.20
CA CYS A 43 -11.19 3.44 3.41
C CYS A 43 -12.27 2.49 3.96
N SER A 44 -11.86 1.28 4.38
CA SER A 44 -12.77 0.27 4.95
C SER A 44 -13.31 0.66 6.32
N SER A 45 -12.49 1.28 7.17
CA SER A 45 -12.87 1.71 8.52
C SER A 45 -13.64 3.03 8.52
N LEU A 46 -13.36 3.92 7.58
CA LEU A 46 -13.93 5.26 7.50
C LEU A 46 -15.47 5.22 7.43
N TYR A 47 -16.04 4.29 6.68
CA TYR A 47 -17.50 4.16 6.60
C TYR A 47 -18.14 3.80 7.95
N LYS A 48 -17.53 2.86 8.68
CA LYS A 48 -17.99 2.46 10.02
C LYS A 48 -17.84 3.60 11.02
N PHE A 49 -16.74 4.34 10.91
CA PHE A 49 -16.41 5.46 11.78
C PHE A 49 -17.37 6.66 11.60
N ILE A 50 -17.72 7.00 10.36
CA ILE A 50 -18.71 8.05 10.05
C ILE A 50 -20.09 7.68 10.59
N GLN A 51 -20.48 6.40 10.57
CA GLN A 51 -21.77 5.95 11.10
C GLN A 51 -21.88 6.03 12.62
N SER A 52 -20.76 5.96 13.35
CA SER A 52 -20.77 6.07 14.82
C SER A 52 -21.10 7.47 15.35
N ASN A 53 -21.31 8.49 14.49
CA ASN A 53 -21.77 9.86 14.84
C ASN A 53 -20.91 10.64 15.86
N ASP A 54 -19.76 10.12 16.30
CA ASP A 54 -18.95 10.70 17.39
C ASP A 54 -17.88 11.71 16.93
N THR A 55 -17.81 12.06 15.64
CA THR A 55 -16.75 12.96 15.13
C THR A 55 -17.26 14.24 14.46
N GLU A 56 -16.96 15.38 15.09
CA GLU A 56 -17.13 16.73 14.54
C GLU A 56 -15.99 17.14 13.57
N ASN A 57 -15.16 16.19 13.10
CA ASN A 57 -14.02 16.54 12.26
C ASN A 57 -14.47 16.96 10.86
N TRP A 58 -14.24 18.22 10.51
CA TRP A 58 -14.62 18.82 9.23
C TRP A 58 -13.97 18.13 8.01
N LEU A 59 -12.83 17.45 8.18
CA LEU A 59 -12.20 16.66 7.13
C LEU A 59 -12.95 15.36 6.82
N LEU A 60 -13.78 14.90 7.75
CA LEU A 60 -14.55 13.65 7.65
C LEU A 60 -16.04 13.88 7.38
N HIS A 61 -16.53 15.13 7.43
CA HIS A 61 -17.95 15.46 7.26
C HIS A 61 -18.17 16.77 6.48
N PRO A 62 -18.57 16.73 5.18
CA PRO A 62 -18.66 15.55 4.31
C PRO A 62 -17.30 15.10 3.76
N VAL A 63 -17.12 13.80 3.53
CA VAL A 63 -15.92 13.28 2.84
C VAL A 63 -16.02 13.55 1.34
N THR A 64 -15.20 14.45 0.82
CA THR A 64 -15.07 14.70 -0.62
C THR A 64 -13.82 14.01 -1.22
N GLU A 65 -13.69 14.00 -2.54
CA GLU A 65 -12.51 13.46 -3.22
C GLU A 65 -11.22 14.18 -2.81
N SER A 66 -11.24 15.51 -2.61
CA SER A 66 -10.07 16.26 -2.15
C SER A 66 -9.68 15.91 -0.71
N ASN A 67 -10.65 15.65 0.18
CA ASN A 67 -10.37 15.14 1.54
C ASN A 67 -9.69 13.77 1.46
N LEU A 68 -10.18 12.87 0.62
CA LEU A 68 -9.58 11.54 0.44
C LEU A 68 -8.17 11.61 -0.17
N GLN A 69 -7.93 12.54 -1.10
CA GLN A 69 -6.59 12.82 -1.62
C GLN A 69 -5.66 13.34 -0.53
N LEU A 70 -6.13 14.21 0.37
CA LEU A 70 -5.35 14.62 1.54
C LEU A 70 -5.00 13.42 2.43
N PHE A 71 -5.97 12.54 2.73
CA PHE A 71 -5.72 11.32 3.50
C PHE A 71 -4.76 10.35 2.80
N ALA A 72 -4.77 10.28 1.47
CA ALA A 72 -3.79 9.52 0.71
C ALA A 72 -2.37 10.09 0.89
N LEU A 73 -2.20 11.41 0.81
CA LEU A 73 -0.91 12.07 1.09
C LEU A 73 -0.44 11.84 2.53
N VAL A 74 -1.34 11.93 3.50
CA VAL A 74 -1.06 11.66 4.91
C VAL A 74 -0.70 10.19 5.15
N SER A 75 -1.30 9.26 4.40
CA SER A 75 -0.94 7.84 4.47
C SER A 75 0.51 7.60 4.03
N ILE A 76 0.96 8.32 2.99
CA ILE A 76 2.37 8.33 2.55
C ILE A 76 3.24 8.93 3.66
N TRP A 77 2.79 10.01 4.30
CA TRP A 77 3.52 10.67 5.37
C TRP A 77 3.77 9.73 6.56
N ILE A 78 2.71 9.11 7.08
CA ILE A 78 2.78 8.16 8.19
C ILE A 78 3.68 6.99 7.83
N SER A 79 3.53 6.45 6.62
CA SER A 79 4.37 5.35 6.15
C SER A 79 5.86 5.73 6.08
N SER A 80 6.18 6.97 5.66
CA SER A 80 7.56 7.48 5.71
C SER A 80 8.08 7.60 7.13
N LYS A 81 7.25 7.99 8.11
CA LYS A 81 7.63 8.04 9.53
C LYS A 81 7.93 6.65 10.12
N ILE A 82 7.26 5.61 9.61
CA ILE A 82 7.44 4.23 10.06
C ILE A 82 8.73 3.62 9.50
N HIS A 83 9.05 3.91 8.24
CA HIS A 83 10.08 3.16 7.51
C HIS A 83 11.38 3.94 7.26
N ASP A 84 11.33 5.26 7.11
CA ASP A 84 12.50 6.04 6.74
C ASP A 84 13.18 6.62 7.98
N SER A 85 14.52 6.68 7.97
CA SER A 85 15.28 7.38 9.02
C SER A 85 15.07 8.90 9.00
N HIS A 86 14.75 9.45 7.82
CA HIS A 86 14.41 10.87 7.62
C HIS A 86 13.05 10.95 6.92
N PRO A 87 11.95 11.03 7.70
CA PRO A 87 10.60 11.04 7.14
C PRO A 87 10.34 12.26 6.26
N LEU A 88 9.34 12.15 5.38
CA LEU A 88 8.91 13.28 4.55
C LEU A 88 8.51 14.48 5.42
N SER A 89 8.80 15.68 4.91
CA SER A 89 8.34 16.90 5.56
C SER A 89 6.88 17.18 5.23
N VAL A 90 6.14 17.79 6.15
CA VAL A 90 4.79 18.29 5.86
C VAL A 90 4.81 19.34 4.73
N LYS A 91 5.91 20.08 4.57
CA LYS A 91 6.09 21.08 3.52
C LYS A 91 6.13 20.46 2.12
N SER A 92 6.83 19.33 1.96
CA SER A 92 6.88 18.61 0.67
C SER A 92 5.51 18.04 0.30
N LEU A 93 4.76 17.53 1.29
CA LEU A 93 3.39 17.04 1.08
C LEU A 93 2.44 18.17 0.72
N LYS A 94 2.53 19.32 1.40
CA LYS A 94 1.75 20.51 1.09
C LYS A 94 2.06 21.02 -0.32
N SER A 95 3.34 21.15 -0.67
CA SER A 95 3.78 21.57 -2.01
C SER A 95 3.25 20.65 -3.11
N LEU A 96 3.23 19.34 -2.85
CA LEU A 96 2.66 18.37 -3.78
C LEU A 96 1.13 18.50 -3.87
N GLY A 97 0.46 18.60 -2.72
CA GLY A 97 -0.98 18.80 -2.62
C GLY A 97 -1.45 20.05 -3.37
N ASP A 98 -0.74 21.16 -3.24
CA ASP A 98 -1.03 22.41 -3.96
C ASP A 98 -0.98 22.24 -5.49
N GLY A 99 -0.16 21.32 -6.00
CA GLY A 99 -0.02 21.04 -7.43
C GLY A 99 -0.97 19.98 -7.97
N MET A 100 -1.41 19.03 -7.14
CA MET A 100 -2.19 17.88 -7.57
C MET A 100 -3.68 17.94 -7.21
N ILE A 101 -4.03 18.53 -6.05
CA ILE A 101 -5.42 18.67 -5.57
C ILE A 101 -5.98 19.99 -6.09
N LYS A 102 -7.04 19.94 -6.91
CA LYS A 102 -7.54 21.13 -7.63
C LYS A 102 -8.73 21.79 -6.95
N GLU A 103 -9.53 21.01 -6.25
CA GLU A 103 -10.82 21.42 -5.71
C GLU A 103 -10.68 22.19 -4.40
N GLN A 104 -9.60 21.95 -3.65
CA GLN A 104 -9.37 22.55 -2.34
C GLN A 104 -7.89 22.74 -2.05
N HIS A 105 -7.53 23.90 -1.50
CA HIS A 105 -6.19 24.17 -0.98
C HIS A 105 -6.13 23.86 0.50
N PHE A 106 -5.19 22.99 0.88
CA PHE A 106 -4.95 22.60 2.26
C PHE A 106 -3.75 23.35 2.85
N MET A 107 -3.93 23.83 4.07
CA MET A 107 -2.89 24.43 4.89
C MET A 107 -2.12 23.34 5.64
N ILE A 108 -0.92 23.67 6.13
CA ILE A 108 -0.09 22.74 6.92
C ILE A 108 -0.87 22.18 8.12
N ARG A 109 -1.71 23.00 8.75
CA ARG A 109 -2.58 22.59 9.86
C ARG A 109 -3.51 21.44 9.47
N ASP A 110 -4.05 21.47 8.25
CA ASP A 110 -4.99 20.46 7.77
C ASP A 110 -4.31 19.10 7.59
N PHE A 111 -3.04 19.07 7.20
CA PHE A 111 -2.24 17.83 7.16
C PHE A 111 -2.03 17.23 8.56
N LEU A 112 -1.80 18.08 9.57
CA LEU A 112 -1.66 17.63 10.95
C LEU A 112 -2.99 17.11 11.51
N GLU A 113 -4.08 17.79 11.23
CA GLU A 113 -5.43 17.35 11.61
C GLU A 113 -5.81 16.04 10.90
N ALA A 114 -5.50 15.92 9.62
CA ALA A 114 -5.72 14.71 8.84
C ALA A 114 -4.87 13.54 9.35
N GLU A 115 -3.63 13.77 9.81
CA GLU A 115 -2.82 12.72 10.45
C GLU A 115 -3.52 12.16 11.69
N VAL A 116 -3.96 13.03 12.60
CA VAL A 116 -4.66 12.61 13.81
C VAL A 116 -5.97 11.90 13.46
N ALA A 117 -6.75 12.46 12.53
CA ALA A 117 -8.02 11.89 12.10
C ALA A 117 -7.84 10.49 11.47
N LEU A 118 -6.83 10.32 10.63
CA LEU A 118 -6.51 9.03 10.03
C LEU A 118 -6.16 8.01 11.11
N MET A 119 -5.31 8.39 12.07
CA MET A 119 -4.94 7.52 13.18
C MET A 119 -6.16 7.14 14.03
N GLN A 120 -7.08 8.07 14.31
CA GLN A 120 -8.32 7.79 15.03
C GLN A 120 -9.23 6.81 14.29
N VAL A 121 -9.40 6.98 12.97
CA VAL A 121 -10.20 6.06 12.13
C VAL A 121 -9.62 4.65 12.14
N LEU A 122 -8.29 4.53 12.30
CA LEU A 122 -7.57 3.25 12.38
C LEU A 122 -7.40 2.73 13.81
N ASP A 123 -8.02 3.36 14.81
CA ASP A 123 -7.81 3.05 16.23
C ASP A 123 -6.33 2.98 16.63
N PHE A 124 -5.53 3.88 16.06
CA PHE A 124 -4.08 3.99 16.24
C PHE A 124 -3.27 2.77 15.82
N GLU A 125 -3.89 1.76 15.22
CA GLU A 125 -3.20 0.60 14.66
C GLU A 125 -2.54 1.00 13.32
N VAL A 126 -1.30 1.50 13.32
CA VAL A 126 -0.59 1.86 12.06
C VAL A 126 0.43 0.80 11.61
N GLY A 127 0.41 -0.39 12.23
CA GLY A 127 1.37 -1.46 11.95
C GLY A 127 1.35 -1.95 10.48
N THR A 128 2.53 -2.09 9.88
CA THR A 128 2.73 -2.50 8.47
C THR A 128 3.36 -3.89 8.34
N SER A 129 3.29 -4.72 9.39
CA SER A 129 3.95 -6.04 9.43
C SER A 129 3.32 -7.08 8.51
N ASN A 130 2.06 -6.90 8.11
CA ASN A 130 1.28 -7.86 7.32
C ASN A 130 0.93 -7.34 5.92
N ILE A 131 1.84 -6.63 5.27
CA ILE A 131 1.65 -6.16 3.88
C ILE A 131 2.31 -7.13 2.89
N ALA A 132 1.70 -7.31 1.72
CA ALA A 132 2.19 -8.24 0.70
C ALA A 132 3.60 -7.89 0.21
N PHE A 133 3.93 -6.60 0.11
CA PHE A 133 5.26 -6.14 -0.31
C PHE A 133 6.39 -6.67 0.57
N LYS A 134 6.21 -6.68 1.90
CA LYS A 134 7.24 -7.16 2.82
C LYS A 134 7.54 -8.64 2.60
N PHE A 135 6.50 -9.46 2.44
CA PHE A 135 6.66 -10.87 2.11
C PHE A 135 7.30 -11.07 0.73
N LEU A 136 6.95 -10.24 -0.25
CA LEU A 136 7.53 -10.31 -1.59
C LEU A 136 9.03 -9.99 -1.56
N GLU A 137 9.43 -8.94 -0.84
CA GLU A 137 10.83 -8.56 -0.67
C GLU A 137 11.64 -9.68 -0.01
N ASP A 138 11.13 -10.23 1.09
CA ASP A 138 11.75 -11.36 1.79
C ASP A 138 11.89 -12.60 0.88
N LEU A 139 10.82 -12.96 0.16
CA LEU A 139 10.83 -14.08 -0.77
C LEU A 139 11.83 -13.87 -1.91
N LEU A 140 11.93 -12.66 -2.45
CA LEU A 140 12.87 -12.34 -3.52
C LEU A 140 14.32 -12.40 -3.04
N ILE A 141 14.61 -11.92 -1.82
CA ILE A 141 15.93 -12.03 -1.20
C ILE A 141 16.32 -13.51 -1.03
N GLN A 142 15.41 -14.31 -0.46
CA GLN A 142 15.63 -15.75 -0.30
C GLN A 142 15.84 -16.44 -1.65
N PHE A 143 15.04 -16.11 -2.65
CA PHE A 143 15.13 -16.70 -3.98
C PHE A 143 16.48 -16.40 -4.65
N LYS A 144 16.95 -15.16 -4.55
CA LYS A 144 18.28 -14.74 -5.04
C LYS A 144 19.42 -15.43 -4.29
N GLY A 145 19.22 -15.77 -3.00
CA GLY A 145 20.18 -16.52 -2.19
C GLY A 145 20.26 -18.00 -2.56
N VAL A 146 19.13 -18.62 -2.91
CA VAL A 146 19.05 -20.06 -3.21
C VAL A 146 19.39 -20.38 -4.67
N ALA A 147 19.07 -19.49 -5.61
CA ALA A 147 19.18 -19.80 -7.03
C ALA A 147 19.77 -18.66 -7.86
N ARG A 148 20.71 -19.01 -8.76
CA ARG A 148 21.31 -18.05 -9.70
C ARG A 148 20.26 -17.41 -10.62
N VAL A 149 19.23 -18.16 -11.00
CA VAL A 149 18.10 -17.65 -11.79
C VAL A 149 17.28 -16.59 -11.06
N GLY A 150 17.32 -16.57 -9.72
CA GLY A 150 16.66 -15.52 -8.93
C GLY A 150 17.23 -14.13 -9.14
N LYS A 151 18.49 -14.03 -9.57
CA LYS A 151 19.11 -12.75 -9.97
C LYS A 151 18.54 -12.19 -11.27
N LEU A 152 17.84 -13.00 -12.06
CA LEU A 152 17.21 -12.60 -13.33
C LEU A 152 15.77 -12.12 -13.14
N VAL A 153 15.20 -12.25 -11.94
CA VAL A 153 13.87 -11.71 -11.65
C VAL A 153 13.96 -10.20 -11.54
N ASN A 154 13.22 -9.49 -12.40
CA ASN A 154 13.16 -8.03 -12.37
C ASN A 154 12.28 -7.59 -11.19
N PHE A 155 12.87 -6.81 -10.27
CA PHE A 155 12.14 -6.27 -9.13
C PHE A 155 11.08 -5.25 -9.54
N GLU A 156 11.34 -4.45 -10.57
CA GLU A 156 10.36 -3.49 -11.11
C GLU A 156 9.13 -4.21 -11.64
N ALA A 157 9.30 -5.33 -12.33
CA ALA A 157 8.16 -6.13 -12.80
C ALA A 157 7.30 -6.65 -11.64
N CYS A 158 7.89 -6.98 -10.49
CA CYS A 158 7.12 -7.34 -9.29
C CYS A 158 6.30 -6.14 -8.79
N MET A 159 6.87 -4.94 -8.82
CA MET A 159 6.20 -3.70 -8.43
C MET A 159 5.07 -3.34 -9.40
N ASP A 160 5.30 -3.43 -10.71
CA ASP A 160 4.29 -3.16 -11.74
C ASP A 160 3.07 -4.09 -11.60
N ILE A 161 3.31 -5.37 -11.31
CA ILE A 161 2.23 -6.33 -11.02
C ILE A 161 1.48 -5.90 -9.74
N MET A 162 2.20 -5.47 -8.69
CA MET A 162 1.58 -5.05 -7.43
C MET A 162 0.73 -3.77 -7.61
N ASP A 163 1.20 -2.80 -8.38
CA ASP A 163 0.43 -1.60 -8.73
C ASP A 163 -0.86 -1.97 -9.48
N LEU A 164 -0.75 -2.83 -10.49
CA LEU A 164 -1.91 -3.30 -11.25
C LEU A 164 -2.92 -4.06 -10.36
N LEU A 165 -2.43 -4.78 -9.37
CA LEU A 165 -3.25 -5.49 -8.38
C LEU A 165 -3.92 -4.55 -7.36
N TYR A 166 -3.34 -3.39 -7.06
CA TYR A 166 -4.04 -2.36 -6.28
C TYR A 166 -5.11 -1.67 -7.13
N GLU A 167 -4.80 -1.34 -8.38
CA GLU A 167 -5.75 -0.68 -9.30
C GLU A 167 -6.96 -1.55 -9.63
N LYS A 168 -6.76 -2.86 -9.80
CA LYS A 168 -7.84 -3.83 -9.99
C LYS A 168 -8.30 -4.30 -8.61
N GLU A 169 -9.60 -4.26 -8.34
CA GLU A 169 -10.22 -4.66 -7.05
C GLU A 169 -10.02 -6.15 -6.65
N GLU A 170 -9.12 -6.87 -7.33
CA GLU A 170 -8.81 -8.29 -7.19
C GLU A 170 -7.92 -8.60 -5.97
N THR A 171 -7.29 -7.58 -5.36
CA THR A 171 -6.48 -7.76 -4.15
C THR A 171 -7.30 -8.14 -2.92
N SER A 172 -8.54 -7.65 -2.81
CA SER A 172 -9.38 -7.87 -1.61
C SER A 172 -10.22 -9.15 -1.66
N THR A 173 -10.56 -9.65 -2.86
CA THR A 173 -11.52 -10.76 -3.02
C THR A 173 -10.88 -12.10 -3.37
N LEU A 174 -9.76 -12.12 -4.10
CA LEU A 174 -9.10 -13.36 -4.55
C LEU A 174 -7.95 -13.80 -3.63
N TYR A 175 -7.37 -12.88 -2.84
CA TYR A 175 -6.15 -13.14 -2.08
C TYR A 175 -6.30 -12.79 -0.60
N ASN A 176 -6.94 -13.68 0.18
CA ASN A 176 -7.12 -13.53 1.64
C ASN A 176 -5.80 -13.55 2.45
N SER A 177 -4.65 -13.75 1.81
CA SER A 177 -3.35 -13.85 2.47
C SER A 177 -2.29 -13.02 1.74
N PRO A 178 -1.72 -11.99 2.39
CA PRO A 178 -0.61 -11.21 1.85
C PRO A 178 0.60 -12.07 1.44
N ARG A 179 0.80 -13.21 2.11
CA ARG A 179 1.87 -14.18 1.80
C ARG A 179 1.65 -14.90 0.48
N TYR A 180 0.43 -15.39 0.24
CA TYR A 180 0.10 -16.06 -1.01
C TYR A 180 0.12 -15.07 -2.18
N LEU A 181 -0.36 -13.85 -1.96
CA LEU A 181 -0.25 -12.78 -2.94
C LEU A 181 1.20 -12.49 -3.32
N ALA A 182 2.08 -12.34 -2.33
CA ALA A 182 3.51 -12.13 -2.56
C ALA A 182 4.16 -13.27 -3.36
N ALA A 183 3.86 -14.52 -3.02
CA ALA A 183 4.37 -15.69 -3.73
C ALA A 183 3.86 -15.72 -5.19
N SER A 184 2.57 -15.44 -5.41
CA SER A 184 1.98 -15.36 -6.75
C SER A 184 2.61 -14.26 -7.60
N ILE A 185 2.87 -13.08 -7.02
CA ILE A 185 3.55 -11.98 -7.71
C ILE A 185 4.97 -12.40 -8.11
N LEU A 186 5.73 -13.04 -7.20
CA LEU A 186 7.07 -13.52 -7.49
C LEU A 186 7.07 -14.55 -8.64
N VAL A 187 6.14 -15.50 -8.63
CA VAL A 187 6.02 -16.52 -9.68
C VAL A 187 5.64 -15.88 -11.02
N ALA A 188 4.67 -14.97 -11.03
CA ALA A 188 4.27 -14.25 -12.23
C ALA A 188 5.44 -13.43 -12.80
N SER A 189 6.15 -12.69 -11.94
CA SER A 189 7.33 -11.93 -12.36
C SER A 189 8.43 -12.85 -12.89
N TYR A 190 8.68 -14.00 -12.25
CA TYR A 190 9.66 -14.97 -12.74
C TYR A 190 9.33 -15.45 -14.15
N VAL A 191 8.08 -15.85 -14.39
CA VAL A 191 7.61 -16.36 -15.69
C VAL A 191 7.75 -15.30 -16.78
N ILE A 192 7.50 -14.03 -16.45
CA ILE A 192 7.57 -12.92 -17.41
C ILE A 192 9.01 -12.50 -17.69
N THR A 193 9.88 -12.43 -16.68
CA THR A 193 11.20 -11.79 -16.81
C THR A 193 12.35 -12.76 -17.01
N VAL A 194 12.20 -14.04 -16.66
CA VAL A 194 13.28 -15.03 -16.79
C VAL A 194 13.18 -15.74 -18.14
N PRO A 195 14.27 -15.74 -18.96
CA PRO A 195 14.25 -16.41 -20.26
C PRO A 195 13.97 -17.92 -20.16
N LYS A 196 13.11 -18.43 -21.06
CA LYS A 196 12.66 -19.85 -21.09
C LYS A 196 13.80 -20.87 -21.14
N GLN A 197 14.92 -20.51 -21.76
CA GLN A 197 16.11 -21.37 -21.88
C GLN A 197 16.85 -21.58 -20.54
N ARG A 198 16.42 -20.93 -19.45
CA ARG A 198 17.00 -21.02 -18.10
C ARG A 198 15.98 -21.41 -17.04
N TRP A 199 14.82 -21.97 -17.43
CA TRP A 199 13.77 -22.39 -16.52
C TRP A 199 14.13 -23.69 -15.79
N GLU A 200 15.05 -23.60 -14.84
CA GLU A 200 15.15 -24.56 -13.73
C GLU A 200 14.57 -23.87 -12.50
N PHE A 201 13.23 -23.86 -12.38
CA PHE A 201 12.60 -23.31 -11.19
C PHE A 201 13.00 -24.20 -10.00
N PRO A 202 13.74 -23.69 -9.02
CA PRO A 202 14.18 -24.49 -7.88
C PRO A 202 12.96 -24.94 -7.09
N VAL A 203 12.98 -26.18 -6.59
CA VAL A 203 12.03 -26.61 -5.57
C VAL A 203 12.33 -25.83 -4.30
N LEU A 204 11.49 -24.84 -4.00
CA LEU A 204 11.64 -24.01 -2.82
C LEU A 204 10.82 -24.60 -1.66
N PRO A 205 11.34 -24.58 -0.42
CA PRO A 205 10.69 -25.21 0.73
C PRO A 205 9.53 -24.38 1.31
N TRP A 206 8.67 -23.82 0.44
CA TRP A 206 7.64 -22.87 0.81
C TRP A 206 6.42 -23.49 1.52
N GLY A 207 6.30 -24.84 1.51
CA GLY A 207 5.15 -25.56 2.07
C GLY A 207 5.38 -26.32 3.40
N ASN A 208 6.63 -26.41 3.91
CA ASN A 208 6.97 -27.33 5.00
C ASN A 208 7.25 -26.68 6.37
N THR A 209 7.13 -25.37 6.54
CA THR A 209 7.44 -24.69 7.81
C THR A 209 6.34 -24.73 8.87
N PHE A 210 5.23 -25.46 8.69
CA PHE A 210 4.19 -25.60 9.72
C PHE A 210 3.63 -27.02 9.92
N VAL A 211 4.49 -28.05 9.91
CA VAL A 211 4.23 -29.16 10.85
C VAL A 211 4.80 -28.72 12.19
N LEU A 212 3.96 -28.08 12.99
CA LEU A 212 4.23 -27.83 14.40
C LEU A 212 4.52 -29.18 15.06
N LYS A 213 5.79 -29.41 15.43
CA LYS A 213 6.13 -30.38 16.46
C LYS A 213 5.62 -29.80 17.79
N HIS A 214 4.53 -30.37 18.29
CA HIS A 214 4.17 -30.27 19.70
C HIS A 214 5.28 -30.88 20.56
N PRO A 215 5.61 -30.24 21.69
CA PRO A 215 5.68 -30.91 22.98
C PRO A 215 4.36 -30.77 23.74
#